data_AF-Q6CWH6-F1
#
_entry.id   AF-Q6CWH6-F1
#
_cell.length_a   1.000
_cell.length_b   1.000
_cell.length_c   1.000
_cell.angle_alpha   90.00
_cell.angle_beta   90.00
_cell.angle_gamma   90.00
#
_symmetry.space_group_name_H-M   'P 1'
#
loop_
_entity.id
_entity.type
_entity.pdbx_description
1 polymer ?
#
loop_
_entity_poly.entity_id
_entity_poly.type
_entity_poly.pdbx_seq_one_letter_code
_entity_poly.pdbx_strand_id
1 'polypeptide(L)'
;MNQHVLNFLLNLEEDKLSVPSKDSVEQLIIFYDKNINVENKEEWFTKGLVSLSYFLLNEHWTRYEQRDRVTHLIDNYLDRDHDLVHSFISALKPMLIKSTGINNDNLTPSGRRKIESSRPGLQPRLGFEQTFGESRWKEWRTNGGLRSIGLFYIILRHLGKQEISANLPWISPGILNIIDDTTLGPENVRVYGIMLLCTLLESVLNKRDTYNFNFKDTGLQKVYEPILTNLLYNLPPSSTPEETLRTWKVTYPALQLILRVEASDNDQDFRDRLGHMFSENILQLTIPRIGLDYPGLSLWILGYCQDVVLMLGKETTLYLQRVIYVLGEFYFRNAFMTLQMPILHKCLDLLILLCDQCIPESIVNQRYDILACILLCYEKCYNEGSLTADVLDKCKVLLAKLESFGCDFKEESKKLKERKSLTNLFA
;
A
#
# COMPACT_ATOMS: atom_id res chain seq x y z
N MET A 1 23.54 32.94 13.97
CA MET A 1 22.41 32.32 13.26
C MET A 1 22.62 32.46 11.75
N ASN A 2 22.50 31.38 10.98
CA ASN A 2 22.71 31.43 9.52
C ASN A 2 21.53 32.13 8.81
N GLN A 3 21.82 33.08 7.90
CA GLN A 3 20.80 33.89 7.22
C GLN A 3 19.85 33.05 6.35
N HIS A 4 20.33 31.95 5.75
CA HIS A 4 19.49 31.06 4.95
C HIS A 4 18.47 30.31 5.82
N VAL A 5 18.88 29.86 7.00
CA VAL A 5 17.98 29.18 7.96
C VAL A 5 16.97 30.15 8.54
N LEU A 6 17.38 31.37 8.90
CA LEU A 6 16.45 32.42 9.34
C LEU A 6 15.41 32.72 8.25
N ASN A 7 15.85 33.03 7.03
CA ASN A 7 14.95 33.39 5.93
C ASN A 7 13.95 32.26 5.63
N PHE A 8 14.41 31.01 5.70
CA PHE A 8 13.52 29.86 5.54
C PHE A 8 12.48 29.75 6.65
N LEU A 9 12.88 29.91 7.91
CA LEU A 9 11.96 29.86 9.04
C LEU A 9 10.95 31.01 9.01
N LEU A 10 11.37 32.23 8.67
CA LEU A 10 10.49 33.37 8.51
C LEU A 10 9.44 33.14 7.42
N ASN A 11 9.85 32.66 6.24
CA ASN A 11 8.92 32.33 5.16
C ASN A 11 7.88 31.28 5.59
N LEU A 12 8.27 30.31 6.42
CA LEU A 12 7.38 29.27 6.93
C LEU A 12 6.38 29.77 7.98
N GLU A 13 6.74 30.81 8.73
CA GLU A 13 5.88 31.48 9.69
C GLU A 13 4.88 32.42 9.00
N GLU A 14 5.31 33.12 7.96
CA GLU A 14 4.48 34.04 7.16
C GLU A 14 3.39 33.31 6.37
N ASP A 15 3.73 32.19 5.73
CA ASP A 15 2.77 31.36 5.02
C ASP A 15 2.92 29.88 5.41
N LYS A 16 1.97 29.43 6.24
CA LYS A 16 1.90 28.06 6.76
C LYS A 16 1.53 27.00 5.72
N LEU A 17 1.14 27.40 4.52
CA LEU A 17 0.78 26.53 3.41
C LEU A 17 1.78 26.59 2.27
N SER A 18 2.62 27.64 2.23
CA SER A 18 3.67 27.77 1.21
C SER A 18 4.62 26.58 1.22
N VAL A 19 4.92 26.11 0.00
CA VAL A 19 6.00 25.17 -0.26
C VAL A 19 7.25 26.00 -0.58
N PRO A 20 8.35 25.83 0.17
CA PRO A 20 9.59 26.56 -0.09
C PRO A 20 10.11 26.34 -1.51
N SER A 21 10.79 27.35 -2.07
CA SER A 21 11.43 27.20 -3.37
C SER A 21 12.52 26.12 -3.31
N LYS A 22 12.73 25.42 -4.43
CA LYS A 22 13.75 24.37 -4.53
C LYS A 22 15.15 24.86 -4.16
N ASP A 23 15.50 26.07 -4.58
CA ASP A 23 16.80 26.67 -4.30
C ASP A 23 16.99 26.95 -2.81
N SER A 24 15.91 27.34 -2.11
CA SER A 24 15.94 27.56 -0.66
C SER A 24 16.20 26.25 0.09
N VAL A 25 15.53 25.17 -0.31
CA VAL A 25 15.76 23.82 0.27
C VAL A 25 17.18 23.34 -0.01
N GLU A 26 17.68 23.49 -1.24
CA GLU A 26 19.03 23.05 -1.62
C GLU A 26 20.11 23.81 -0.84
N GLN A 27 19.94 25.12 -0.63
CA GLN A 27 20.84 25.92 0.20
C GLN A 27 20.89 25.43 1.65
N LEU A 28 19.75 25.00 2.20
CA LEU A 28 19.69 24.41 3.54
C LEU A 28 20.36 23.05 3.59
N ILE A 29 20.15 22.18 2.60
CA ILE A 29 20.84 20.89 2.52
C ILE A 29 22.35 21.11 2.56
N ILE A 30 22.87 21.97 1.68
CA ILE A 30 24.32 22.29 1.61
C ILE A 30 24.81 22.85 2.95
N PHE A 31 24.01 23.69 3.61
CA PHE A 31 24.34 24.22 4.93
C PHE A 31 24.45 23.11 5.98
N TYR A 32 23.44 22.24 6.09
CA TYR A 32 23.45 21.16 7.08
C TYR A 32 24.48 20.07 6.77
N ASP A 33 24.73 19.74 5.51
CA ASP A 33 25.80 18.80 5.11
C ASP A 33 27.18 19.29 5.59
N LYS A 34 27.46 20.59 5.41
CA LYS A 34 28.72 21.20 5.85
C LYS A 34 28.87 21.26 7.37
N ASN A 35 27.77 21.18 8.12
CA ASN A 35 27.73 21.34 9.57
C ASN A 35 27.35 20.04 10.30
N ILE A 36 27.53 18.88 9.66
CA ILE A 36 27.11 17.57 10.18
C ILE A 36 27.79 17.14 11.49
N ASN A 37 28.92 17.76 11.83
CA ASN A 37 29.70 17.47 13.04
C ASN A 37 29.55 18.55 14.14
N VAL A 38 28.57 19.44 14.03
CA VAL A 38 28.33 20.45 15.08
C VAL A 38 27.67 19.78 16.28
N GLU A 39 28.40 19.70 17.40
CA GLU A 39 27.95 19.05 18.65
C GLU A 39 26.96 19.92 19.45
N ASN A 40 27.12 21.25 19.43
CA ASN A 40 26.20 22.17 20.10
C ASN A 40 25.15 22.71 19.13
N LYS A 41 23.99 22.06 19.10
CA LYS A 41 22.86 22.45 18.25
C LYS A 41 22.02 23.51 18.97
N GLU A 42 22.15 24.77 18.55
CA GLU A 42 21.28 25.85 19.02
C GLU A 42 19.82 25.61 18.59
N GLU A 43 18.84 26.17 19.32
CA GLU A 43 17.41 25.93 19.10
C GLU A 43 16.95 26.19 17.65
N TRP A 44 17.50 27.23 17.01
CA TRP A 44 17.18 27.55 15.60
C TRP A 44 17.67 26.49 14.61
N PHE A 45 18.75 25.78 14.95
CA PHE A 45 19.31 24.70 14.12
C PHE A 45 18.36 23.50 14.13
N THR A 46 17.90 23.10 15.32
CA THR A 46 16.90 22.04 15.47
C THR A 46 15.58 22.42 14.82
N LYS A 47 15.11 23.67 14.97
CA LYS A 47 13.91 24.17 14.29
C LYS A 47 14.01 24.13 12.77
N GLY A 48 15.20 24.39 12.21
CA GLY A 48 15.42 24.28 10.77
C GLY A 48 15.36 22.84 10.27
N LEU A 49 15.95 21.87 11.00
CA LEU A 49 15.85 20.44 10.68
C LEU A 49 14.40 19.91 10.76
N VAL A 50 13.67 20.29 11.82
CA VAL A 50 12.23 19.99 11.95
C VAL A 50 11.46 20.56 10.77
N SER A 51 11.74 21.81 10.39
CA SER A 51 11.06 22.48 9.28
C SER A 51 11.35 21.86 7.92
N LEU A 52 12.56 21.33 7.68
CA LEU A 52 12.88 20.56 6.47
C LEU A 52 12.04 19.27 6.40
N SER A 53 11.80 18.63 7.54
CA SER A 53 11.05 17.37 7.64
C SER A 53 9.59 17.51 7.18
N TYR A 54 9.00 18.70 7.31
CA TYR A 54 7.63 18.99 6.87
C TYR A 54 7.37 18.68 5.39
N PHE A 55 8.40 18.72 4.56
CA PHE A 55 8.28 18.65 3.11
C PHE A 55 8.69 17.30 2.51
N LEU A 56 9.06 16.32 3.33
CA LEU A 56 9.55 15.01 2.90
C LEU A 56 8.55 14.20 2.05
N LEU A 57 7.25 14.45 2.20
CA LEU A 57 6.18 13.71 1.51
C LEU A 57 5.41 14.57 0.48
N ASN A 58 5.93 15.74 0.13
CA ASN A 58 5.23 16.66 -0.76
C ASN A 58 5.36 16.22 -2.24
N GLU A 59 4.23 16.12 -2.95
CA GLU A 59 4.18 15.66 -4.35
C GLU A 59 4.87 16.62 -5.34
N HIS A 60 5.07 17.90 -4.98
CA HIS A 60 5.72 18.89 -5.85
C HIS A 60 7.23 18.68 -6.05
N TRP A 61 7.83 17.74 -5.31
CA TRP A 61 9.22 17.32 -5.45
C TRP A 61 9.36 16.52 -6.73
N THR A 62 9.61 17.25 -7.82
CA THR A 62 9.61 16.77 -9.20
C THR A 62 10.77 15.80 -9.52
N ARG A 63 11.69 15.57 -8.56
CA ARG A 63 12.80 14.60 -8.67
C ARG A 63 12.93 13.81 -7.35
N TYR A 64 12.86 12.49 -7.44
CA TYR A 64 13.14 11.57 -6.33
C TYR A 64 14.45 11.90 -5.60
N GLU A 65 15.47 12.35 -6.34
CA GLU A 65 16.80 12.73 -5.83
C GLU A 65 16.79 13.78 -4.70
N GLN A 66 15.93 14.80 -4.76
CA GLN A 66 15.92 15.84 -3.73
C GLN A 66 15.28 15.33 -2.43
N ARG A 67 14.19 14.57 -2.54
CA ARG A 67 13.52 13.96 -1.39
C ARG A 67 14.46 12.99 -0.68
N ASP A 68 15.14 12.16 -1.46
CA ASP A 68 16.08 11.17 -0.94
C ASP A 68 17.27 11.84 -0.23
N ARG A 69 17.79 12.96 -0.78
CA ARG A 69 18.85 13.74 -0.13
C ARG A 69 18.41 14.37 1.19
N VAL A 70 17.22 14.95 1.26
CA VAL A 70 16.70 15.52 2.52
C VAL A 70 16.42 14.43 3.54
N THR A 71 15.86 13.30 3.10
CA THR A 71 15.65 12.13 3.97
C THR A 71 16.99 11.64 4.53
N HIS A 72 17.98 11.43 3.67
CA HIS A 72 19.30 10.96 4.08
C HIS A 72 20.03 11.94 5.02
N LEU A 73 19.91 13.25 4.75
CA LEU A 73 20.43 14.29 5.61
C LEU A 73 19.84 14.19 7.02
N ILE A 74 18.51 14.14 7.13
CA ILE A 74 17.84 14.09 8.43
C ILE A 74 18.12 12.76 9.13
N ASP A 75 18.10 11.65 8.40
CA ASP A 75 18.47 10.32 8.93
C ASP A 75 19.86 10.37 9.58
N ASN A 76 20.86 10.96 8.91
CA ASN A 76 22.22 11.09 9.46
C ASN A 76 22.27 11.91 10.77
N TYR A 77 21.38 12.89 10.96
CA TYR A 77 21.33 13.67 12.20
C TYR A 77 20.64 12.91 13.33
N LEU A 78 19.54 12.21 13.04
CA LEU A 78 18.76 11.48 14.03
C LEU A 78 19.48 10.18 14.48
N ASP A 79 20.18 9.51 13.56
CA ASP A 79 21.00 8.33 13.88
C ASP A 79 22.17 8.66 14.83
N ARG A 80 22.66 9.92 14.80
CA ARG A 80 23.79 10.37 15.64
C ARG A 80 23.37 10.92 16.99
N ASP A 81 22.13 11.40 17.11
CA ASP A 81 21.67 12.17 18.25
C ASP A 81 20.20 11.84 18.56
N HIS A 82 20.00 10.88 19.47
CA HIS A 82 18.68 10.46 19.91
C HIS A 82 17.87 11.58 20.59
N ASP A 83 18.52 12.58 21.22
CA ASP A 83 17.82 13.69 21.88
C ASP A 83 17.12 14.60 20.85
N LEU A 84 17.58 14.63 19.60
CA LEU A 84 16.86 15.30 18.51
C LEU A 84 15.50 14.67 18.23
N VAL A 85 15.35 13.35 18.38
CA VAL A 85 14.07 12.67 18.18
C VAL A 85 13.03 13.20 19.17
N HIS A 86 13.42 13.43 20.43
CA HIS A 86 12.54 14.05 21.43
C HIS A 86 12.13 15.48 21.05
N SER A 87 13.03 16.26 20.47
CA SER A 87 12.74 17.60 19.97
C SER A 87 11.72 17.56 18.82
N PHE A 88 11.87 16.60 17.91
CA PHE A 88 10.94 16.37 16.80
C PHE A 88 9.55 15.95 17.30
N ILE A 89 9.48 15.02 18.25
CA ILE A 89 8.22 14.59 18.89
C ILE A 89 7.52 15.78 19.57
N SER A 90 8.29 16.65 20.24
CA SER A 90 7.78 17.82 20.94
C SER A 90 7.19 18.86 19.98
N ALA A 91 7.77 18.99 18.78
CA ALA A 91 7.22 19.79 17.69
C ALA A 91 5.98 19.14 17.04
N LEU A 92 5.94 17.82 16.91
CA LEU A 92 4.84 17.10 16.26
C LEU A 92 3.54 17.08 17.09
N LYS A 93 3.61 16.69 18.36
CA LYS A 93 2.42 16.43 19.21
C LYS A 93 1.39 17.58 19.21
N PRO A 94 1.80 18.87 19.28
CA PRO A 94 0.87 19.99 19.21
C PRO A 94 0.16 20.14 17.86
N MET A 95 0.78 19.67 16.76
CA MET A 95 0.25 19.77 15.40
C MET A 95 -0.74 18.66 15.05
N LEU A 96 -0.78 17.57 15.82
CA LEU A 96 -1.73 16.50 15.59
C LEU A 96 -3.15 16.96 15.92
N ILE A 97 -4.12 16.45 15.17
CA ILE A 97 -5.54 16.69 15.46
C ILE A 97 -5.82 16.05 16.81
N LYS A 98 -5.89 16.89 17.84
CA LYS A 98 -6.30 16.46 19.17
C LYS A 98 -7.78 16.12 19.09
N SER A 99 -8.13 14.90 19.42
CA SER A 99 -9.48 14.53 19.83
C SER A 99 -9.79 15.19 21.18
N THR A 100 -9.93 16.52 21.20
CA THR A 100 -10.37 17.24 22.40
C THR A 100 -11.81 16.85 22.70
N GLY A 101 -11.99 16.08 23.78
CA GLY A 101 -13.28 15.53 24.23
C GLY A 101 -13.28 14.07 24.71
N ILE A 102 -12.12 13.42 24.86
CA ILE A 102 -12.06 12.05 25.40
C ILE A 102 -12.08 12.10 26.95
N ASN A 103 -13.28 12.22 27.52
CA ASN A 103 -13.58 11.40 28.69
C ASN A 103 -13.79 9.97 28.17
N ASN A 104 -13.32 8.97 28.90
CA ASN A 104 -13.37 7.54 28.53
C ASN A 104 -14.77 7.03 28.10
N ASP A 105 -15.83 7.78 28.39
CA ASP A 105 -17.21 7.43 28.04
C ASP A 105 -17.58 7.62 26.56
N ASN A 106 -16.79 8.39 25.78
CA ASN A 106 -17.08 8.72 24.38
C ASN A 106 -16.33 7.85 23.36
N LEU A 107 -15.65 6.80 23.80
CA LEU A 107 -14.99 5.84 22.92
C LEU A 107 -15.78 4.53 22.88
N THR A 108 -15.87 3.91 21.70
CA THR A 108 -16.22 2.49 21.63
C THR A 108 -15.06 1.66 22.20
N PRO A 109 -15.28 0.39 22.59
CA PRO A 109 -14.19 -0.50 23.02
C PRO A 109 -13.06 -0.65 22.00
N SER A 110 -13.30 -0.26 20.74
CA SER A 110 -12.34 -0.26 19.63
C SER A 110 -11.61 1.08 19.42
N GLY A 111 -11.75 2.05 20.33
CA GLY A 111 -11.06 3.34 20.25
C GLY A 111 -11.64 4.33 19.24
N ARG A 112 -12.83 4.07 18.67
CA ARG A 112 -13.52 5.01 17.78
C ARG A 112 -14.39 5.98 18.59
N ARG A 113 -14.56 7.21 18.09
CA ARG A 113 -15.46 8.21 18.68
C ARG A 113 -16.91 7.71 18.61
N LYS A 114 -17.62 7.63 19.75
CA LYS A 114 -19.06 7.44 19.78
C LYS A 114 -19.70 8.62 19.08
N ILE A 115 -20.59 8.35 18.13
CA ILE A 115 -21.50 9.36 17.58
C ILE A 115 -22.37 9.80 18.77
N GLU A 116 -22.32 11.07 19.15
CA GLU A 116 -23.16 11.63 20.22
C GLU A 116 -24.63 11.59 19.78
N SER A 117 -25.28 10.44 19.95
CA SER A 117 -26.73 10.30 19.88
C SER A 117 -27.35 10.53 21.26
N SER A 118 -26.97 11.61 21.93
CA SER A 118 -27.48 11.93 23.27
C SER A 118 -28.59 12.98 23.20
N ARG A 119 -29.68 12.67 22.48
CA ARG A 119 -31.02 13.24 22.73
C ARG A 119 -32.07 12.18 22.42
N PRO A 120 -33.01 11.88 23.34
CA PRO A 120 -34.09 10.95 23.06
C PRO A 120 -35.09 11.60 22.10
N GLY A 121 -35.18 11.06 20.88
CA GLY A 121 -36.15 11.50 19.88
C GLY A 121 -35.68 11.22 18.45
N LEU A 122 -36.58 10.70 17.61
CA LEU A 122 -36.39 10.59 16.17
C LEU A 122 -36.64 11.96 15.53
N GLN A 123 -35.65 12.86 15.60
CA GLN A 123 -35.59 14.01 14.71
C GLN A 123 -34.61 13.71 13.57
N PRO A 124 -35.10 13.39 12.36
CA PRO A 124 -34.22 13.32 11.20
C PRO A 124 -33.67 14.73 10.97
N ARG A 125 -32.36 14.91 11.12
CA ARG A 125 -31.71 16.18 10.74
C ARG A 125 -31.80 16.32 9.22
N LEU A 126 -32.41 17.41 8.77
CA LEU A 126 -32.37 17.83 7.38
C LEU A 126 -30.93 18.21 7.02
N GLY A 127 -30.31 17.40 6.17
CA GLY A 127 -29.04 17.72 5.52
C GLY A 127 -27.80 17.45 6.38
N PHE A 128 -26.72 17.10 5.67
CA PHE A 128 -25.34 17.14 6.16
C PHE A 128 -25.04 18.57 6.67
N GLU A 129 -25.35 18.86 7.93
CA GLU A 129 -24.67 19.95 8.62
C GLU A 129 -23.18 19.62 8.55
N GLN A 130 -22.40 20.48 7.88
CA GLN A 130 -20.93 20.47 7.88
C GLN A 130 -20.46 20.04 9.26
N THR A 131 -20.06 18.78 9.35
CA THR A 131 -19.94 18.15 10.66
C THR A 131 -18.91 18.92 11.45
N PHE A 132 -19.09 19.01 12.77
CA PHE A 132 -18.11 19.60 13.70
C PHE A 132 -16.67 19.06 13.51
N GLY A 133 -16.51 17.92 12.81
CA GLY A 133 -15.25 17.38 12.31
C GLY A 133 -14.69 18.10 11.08
N GLU A 134 -15.48 18.39 10.05
CA GLU A 134 -15.04 19.09 8.83
C GLU A 134 -14.48 20.48 9.13
N SER A 135 -15.07 21.21 10.08
CA SER A 135 -14.56 22.52 10.51
C SER A 135 -13.18 22.43 11.17
N ARG A 136 -12.94 21.40 12.00
CA ARG A 136 -11.64 21.15 12.63
C ARG A 136 -10.59 20.64 11.65
N TRP A 137 -10.98 19.81 10.69
CA TRP A 137 -10.09 19.38 9.61
C TRP A 137 -9.65 20.56 8.75
N LYS A 138 -10.60 21.45 8.41
CA LYS A 138 -10.31 22.68 7.70
C LYS A 138 -9.40 23.60 8.52
N GLU A 139 -9.68 23.78 9.82
CA GLU A 139 -8.85 24.56 10.73
C GLU A 139 -7.43 24.00 10.84
N TRP A 140 -7.30 22.69 11.03
CA TRP A 140 -6.02 21.98 11.08
C TRP A 140 -5.23 22.18 9.80
N ARG A 141 -5.86 22.04 8.62
CA ARG A 141 -5.22 22.32 7.33
C ARG A 141 -4.74 23.77 7.25
N THR A 142 -5.61 24.74 7.51
CA THR A 142 -5.24 26.17 7.45
C THR A 142 -4.13 26.56 8.42
N ASN A 143 -3.99 25.82 9.53
CA ASN A 143 -2.93 26.01 10.50
C ASN A 143 -1.63 25.27 10.16
N GLY A 144 -1.48 24.76 8.94
CA GLY A 144 -0.28 24.06 8.47
C GLY A 144 -0.23 22.59 8.90
N GLY A 145 -1.36 21.98 9.25
CA GLY A 145 -1.45 20.61 9.74
C GLY A 145 -0.84 19.56 8.80
N LEU A 146 -0.92 19.76 7.47
CA LEU A 146 -0.31 18.87 6.47
C LEU A 146 1.21 18.67 6.70
N ARG A 147 1.89 19.69 7.22
CA ARG A 147 3.32 19.64 7.57
C ARG A 147 3.63 18.58 8.63
N SER A 148 2.67 18.31 9.52
CA SER A 148 2.82 17.29 10.55
C SER A 148 3.00 15.89 9.97
N ILE A 149 2.47 15.61 8.78
CA ILE A 149 2.57 14.29 8.15
C ILE A 149 4.02 13.95 7.81
N GLY A 150 4.77 14.87 7.18
CA GLY A 150 6.17 14.67 6.86
C GLY A 150 7.05 14.53 8.11
N LEU A 151 6.78 15.34 9.13
CA LEU A 151 7.45 15.23 10.42
C LEU A 151 7.12 13.90 11.13
N PHE A 152 5.87 13.45 11.07
CA PHE A 152 5.45 12.19 11.66
C PHE A 152 6.12 11.00 10.96
N TYR A 153 6.22 11.05 9.64
CA TYR A 153 6.91 10.03 8.84
C TYR A 153 8.37 9.86 9.27
N ILE A 154 9.13 10.96 9.40
CA ILE A 154 10.53 10.86 9.79
C ILE A 154 10.70 10.39 11.23
N ILE A 155 9.84 10.85 12.16
CA ILE A 155 9.89 10.38 13.55
C ILE A 155 9.71 8.86 13.59
N LEU A 156 8.67 8.32 12.92
CA LEU A 156 8.38 6.89 12.97
C LEU A 156 9.54 6.02 12.48
N ARG A 157 10.29 6.46 11.46
CA ARG A 157 11.47 5.75 10.93
C ARG A 157 12.60 5.58 11.95
N HIS A 158 12.66 6.48 12.93
CA HIS A 158 13.74 6.58 13.91
C HIS A 158 13.34 6.11 15.31
N LEU A 159 12.08 5.71 15.52
CA LEU A 159 11.67 5.16 16.82
C LEU A 159 12.07 3.68 16.94
N GLY A 160 12.78 3.37 18.02
CA GLY A 160 12.93 1.98 18.46
C GLY A 160 11.62 1.40 19.00
N LYS A 161 11.52 0.07 19.09
CA LYS A 161 10.37 -0.66 19.65
C LYS A 161 10.00 -0.20 21.06
N GLN A 162 10.99 0.09 21.90
CA GLN A 162 10.75 0.63 23.25
C GLN A 162 10.05 1.99 23.18
N GLU A 163 10.52 2.88 22.30
CA GLU A 163 9.96 4.21 22.13
C GLU A 163 8.59 4.17 21.46
N ILE A 164 8.39 3.27 20.49
CA ILE A 164 7.09 2.99 19.88
C ILE A 164 6.09 2.58 20.97
N SER A 165 6.47 1.63 21.84
CA SER A 165 5.63 1.18 22.94
C SER A 165 5.24 2.33 23.88
N ALA A 166 6.21 3.18 24.25
CA ALA A 166 5.97 4.34 25.11
C ALA A 166 5.12 5.45 24.45
N ASN A 167 5.20 5.59 23.13
CA ASN A 167 4.54 6.65 22.37
C ASN A 167 3.26 6.21 21.64
N LEU A 168 2.92 4.92 21.71
CA LEU A 168 1.72 4.34 21.08
C LEU A 168 0.42 5.10 21.38
N PRO A 169 0.18 5.63 22.61
CA PRO A 169 -1.07 6.34 22.94
C PRO A 169 -1.37 7.58 22.10
N TRP A 170 -0.36 8.22 21.51
CA TRP A 170 -0.57 9.34 20.59
C TRP A 170 -0.27 8.97 19.14
N ILE A 171 0.62 8.00 18.89
CA ILE A 171 0.94 7.54 17.54
C ILE A 171 -0.31 6.96 16.88
N SER A 172 -0.96 6.00 17.54
CA SER A 172 -2.08 5.27 16.93
C SER A 172 -3.29 6.17 16.65
N PRO A 173 -3.78 6.99 17.60
CA PRO A 173 -4.84 7.96 17.29
C PRO A 173 -4.44 9.00 16.25
N GLY A 174 -3.17 9.42 16.21
CA GLY A 174 -2.67 10.36 15.21
C GLY A 174 -2.78 9.81 13.79
N ILE A 175 -2.37 8.54 13.60
CA ILE A 175 -2.49 7.83 12.32
C ILE A 175 -3.97 7.62 11.95
N LEU A 176 -4.78 7.12 12.90
CA LEU A 176 -6.20 6.86 12.67
C LEU A 176 -6.97 8.12 12.25
N ASN A 177 -6.70 9.25 12.90
CA ASN A 177 -7.32 10.52 12.52
C ASN A 177 -7.01 10.83 11.05
N ILE A 178 -5.75 10.71 10.60
CA ILE A 178 -5.37 10.95 9.20
C ILE A 178 -6.08 9.97 8.24
N ILE A 179 -6.22 8.70 8.63
CA ILE A 179 -6.93 7.69 7.81
C ILE A 179 -8.43 7.99 7.71
N ASP A 180 -9.05 8.45 8.80
CA ASP A 180 -10.47 8.78 8.87
C ASP A 180 -10.85 10.05 8.10
N ASP A 181 -9.88 10.80 7.54
CA ASP A 181 -10.20 11.94 6.68
C ASP A 181 -11.05 11.50 5.48
N THR A 182 -12.18 12.19 5.29
CA THR A 182 -13.15 11.94 4.23
C THR A 182 -13.01 12.89 3.06
N THR A 183 -11.97 13.74 3.05
CA THR A 183 -11.78 14.75 2.00
C THR A 183 -11.39 14.06 0.69
N LEU A 184 -12.15 14.33 -0.36
CA LEU A 184 -11.94 13.78 -1.71
C LEU A 184 -11.03 14.71 -2.54
N GLY A 185 -10.30 14.14 -3.52
CA GLY A 185 -9.49 14.89 -4.48
C GLY A 185 -7.96 14.72 -4.31
N PRO A 186 -7.16 15.59 -4.94
CA PRO A 186 -5.69 15.46 -4.99
C PRO A 186 -5.02 15.57 -3.62
N GLU A 187 -5.71 16.17 -2.64
CA GLU A 187 -5.24 16.30 -1.25
C GLU A 187 -5.72 15.15 -0.35
N ASN A 188 -6.05 13.97 -0.91
CA ASN A 188 -6.50 12.83 -0.12
C ASN A 188 -5.42 12.38 0.88
N VAL A 189 -5.49 12.90 2.11
CA VAL A 189 -4.47 12.67 3.14
C VAL A 189 -4.52 11.26 3.72
N ARG A 190 -5.62 10.53 3.47
CA ARG A 190 -5.78 9.14 3.92
C ARG A 190 -4.63 8.26 3.46
N VAL A 191 -4.17 8.44 2.22
CA VAL A 191 -3.04 7.69 1.65
C VAL A 191 -1.79 7.89 2.52
N TYR A 192 -1.53 9.12 2.97
CA TYR A 192 -0.42 9.39 3.88
C TYR A 192 -0.61 8.76 5.26
N GLY A 193 -1.84 8.72 5.79
CA GLY A 193 -2.15 8.01 7.03
C GLY A 193 -1.78 6.53 6.94
N ILE A 194 -2.09 5.88 5.81
CA ILE A 194 -1.72 4.49 5.56
C ILE A 194 -0.19 4.35 5.39
N MET A 195 0.48 5.30 4.74
CA MET A 195 1.95 5.30 4.65
C MET A 195 2.63 5.43 6.03
N LEU A 196 2.08 6.25 6.93
CA LEU A 196 2.56 6.36 8.31
C LEU A 196 2.39 5.03 9.05
N LEU A 197 1.26 4.35 8.83
CA LEU A 197 1.05 3.01 9.37
C LEU A 197 2.08 2.01 8.84
N CYS A 198 2.36 1.98 7.53
CA CYS A 198 3.42 1.13 6.98
C CYS A 198 4.77 1.40 7.66
N THR A 199 5.12 2.68 7.80
CA THR A 199 6.40 3.11 8.41
C THR A 199 6.51 2.66 9.88
N LEU A 200 5.42 2.77 10.64
CA LEU A 200 5.35 2.26 12.01
C LEU A 200 5.56 0.73 12.03
N LEU A 201 4.86 -0.01 11.18
CA LEU A 201 4.94 -1.48 11.13
C LEU A 201 6.33 -1.97 10.70
N GLU A 202 6.94 -1.32 9.72
CA GLU A 202 8.33 -1.60 9.31
C GLU A 202 9.32 -1.38 10.46
N SER A 203 9.11 -0.33 11.26
CA SER A 203 9.93 -0.03 12.43
C SER A 203 9.74 -1.09 13.53
N VAL A 204 8.52 -1.60 13.70
CA VAL A 204 8.24 -2.75 14.58
C VAL A 204 8.92 -4.04 14.09
N LEU A 205 8.98 -4.27 12.78
CA LEU A 205 9.67 -5.42 12.18
C LEU A 205 11.20 -5.29 12.18
N ASN A 206 11.76 -4.16 12.59
CA ASN A 206 13.19 -3.93 12.57
C ASN A 206 13.90 -4.93 13.52
N LYS A 207 14.61 -5.89 12.91
CA LYS A 207 15.32 -6.96 13.62
C LYS A 207 16.58 -6.48 14.35
N ARG A 208 17.03 -5.25 14.11
CA ARG A 208 18.17 -4.67 14.83
C ARG A 208 17.83 -4.34 16.28
N ASP A 209 16.54 -4.15 16.59
CA ASP A 209 16.09 -3.84 17.93
C ASP A 209 15.77 -5.12 18.73
N THR A 210 16.50 -5.31 19.82
CA THR A 210 16.39 -6.44 20.74
C THR A 210 15.29 -6.30 21.79
N TYR A 211 14.61 -5.15 21.88
CA TYR A 211 13.51 -4.95 22.82
C TYR A 211 12.32 -5.84 22.46
N ASN A 212 11.81 -6.57 23.45
CA ASN A 212 10.68 -7.46 23.27
C ASN A 212 9.37 -6.65 23.27
N PHE A 213 8.91 -6.30 22.07
CA PHE A 213 7.62 -5.68 21.84
C PHE A 213 6.81 -6.56 20.89
N ASN A 214 5.65 -7.03 21.35
CA ASN A 214 4.73 -7.77 20.51
C ASN A 214 3.55 -6.88 20.11
N PHE A 215 3.40 -6.65 18.80
CA PHE A 215 2.29 -5.87 18.26
C PHE A 215 0.93 -6.51 18.58
N LYS A 216 0.89 -7.85 18.69
CA LYS A 216 -0.33 -8.61 18.99
C LYS A 216 -0.99 -8.23 20.30
N ASP A 217 -0.18 -7.91 21.30
CA ASP A 217 -0.65 -7.56 22.64
C ASP A 217 -1.30 -6.16 22.67
N THR A 218 -1.06 -5.34 21.65
CA THR A 218 -1.64 -3.99 21.56
C THR A 218 -3.11 -3.99 21.14
N GLY A 219 -3.59 -5.08 20.52
CA GLY A 219 -4.94 -5.15 19.94
C GLY A 219 -5.17 -4.24 18.73
N LEU A 220 -4.13 -3.56 18.22
CA LEU A 220 -4.25 -2.60 17.13
C LEU A 220 -4.62 -3.25 15.79
N GLN A 221 -4.29 -4.53 15.58
CA GLN A 221 -4.75 -5.29 14.40
C GLN A 221 -6.27 -5.18 14.24
N LYS A 222 -7.02 -5.42 15.32
CA LYS A 222 -8.49 -5.40 15.33
C LYS A 222 -9.08 -4.04 14.99
N VAL A 223 -8.28 -2.97 15.09
CA VAL A 223 -8.68 -1.62 14.73
C VAL A 223 -8.31 -1.32 13.28
N TYR A 224 -7.06 -1.55 12.88
CA TYR A 224 -6.56 -1.18 11.55
C TYR A 224 -7.01 -2.11 10.43
N GLU A 225 -7.01 -3.42 10.65
CA GLU A 225 -7.31 -4.39 9.59
C GLU A 225 -8.73 -4.20 9.01
N PRO A 226 -9.81 -4.04 9.81
CA PRO A 226 -11.13 -3.78 9.24
C PRO A 226 -11.21 -2.44 8.50
N ILE A 227 -10.45 -1.42 8.93
CA ILE A 227 -10.41 -0.12 8.25
C ILE A 227 -9.77 -0.27 6.88
N LEU A 228 -8.57 -0.87 6.82
CA LEU A 228 -7.87 -1.08 5.55
C LEU A 228 -8.64 -2.01 4.62
N THR A 229 -9.25 -3.08 5.15
CA THR A 229 -10.10 -3.97 4.37
C THR A 229 -11.31 -3.24 3.79
N ASN A 230 -11.96 -2.36 4.56
CA ASN A 230 -13.03 -1.51 4.06
C ASN A 230 -12.57 -0.59 2.91
N LEU A 231 -11.33 -0.08 2.97
CA LEU A 231 -10.78 0.76 1.90
C LEU A 231 -10.56 0.00 0.60
N LEU A 232 -10.37 -1.33 0.63
CA LEU A 232 -10.27 -2.14 -0.59
C LEU A 232 -11.60 -2.21 -1.36
N TYR A 233 -12.74 -1.97 -0.70
CA TYR A 233 -14.04 -1.92 -1.35
C TYR A 233 -14.33 -0.57 -2.01
N ASN A 234 -13.48 0.43 -1.83
CA ASN A 234 -13.56 1.69 -2.57
C ASN A 234 -13.08 1.43 -4.00
N LEU A 235 -14.02 0.98 -4.82
CA LEU A 235 -13.85 0.62 -6.21
C LEU A 235 -14.67 1.57 -7.09
N PRO A 236 -14.36 1.69 -8.38
CA PRO A 236 -15.28 2.30 -9.33
C PRO A 236 -16.65 1.59 -9.32
N PRO A 237 -17.77 2.33 -9.50
CA PRO A 237 -17.86 3.76 -9.81
C PRO A 237 -17.82 4.70 -8.59
N SER A 238 -17.70 4.17 -7.37
CA SER A 238 -17.74 4.99 -6.13
C SER A 238 -16.50 5.86 -5.93
N SER A 239 -15.38 5.53 -6.59
CA SER A 239 -14.17 6.33 -6.64
C SER A 239 -13.55 6.25 -8.03
N THR A 240 -12.68 7.20 -8.38
CA THR A 240 -12.01 7.16 -9.69
C THR A 240 -11.00 6.00 -9.74
N PRO A 241 -10.71 5.43 -10.92
CA PRO A 241 -9.68 4.40 -11.06
C PRO A 241 -8.32 4.86 -10.55
N GLU A 242 -7.97 6.12 -10.74
CA GLU A 242 -6.70 6.70 -10.28
C GLU A 242 -6.62 6.78 -8.75
N GLU A 243 -7.70 7.21 -8.09
CA GLU A 243 -7.80 7.24 -6.62
C GLU A 243 -7.78 5.84 -6.02
N THR A 244 -8.51 4.90 -6.65
CA THR A 244 -8.50 3.48 -6.26
C THR A 244 -7.08 2.93 -6.32
N LEU A 245 -6.37 3.17 -7.43
CA LEU A 245 -5.00 2.70 -7.62
C LEU A 245 -4.03 3.30 -6.60
N ARG A 246 -4.13 4.61 -6.33
CA ARG A 246 -3.32 5.28 -5.29
C ARG A 246 -3.55 4.66 -3.92
N THR A 247 -4.82 4.38 -3.59
CA THR A 247 -5.21 3.76 -2.32
C THR A 247 -4.66 2.33 -2.22
N TRP A 248 -4.80 1.52 -3.27
CA TRP A 248 -4.31 0.14 -3.29
C TRP A 248 -2.81 0.02 -3.12
N LYS A 249 -2.04 0.90 -3.78
CA LYS A 249 -0.58 0.94 -3.68
C LYS A 249 -0.05 1.06 -2.25
N VAL A 250 -0.84 1.60 -1.32
CA VAL A 250 -0.47 1.70 0.09
C VAL A 250 -1.26 0.73 0.98
N THR A 251 -2.52 0.45 0.67
CA THR A 251 -3.42 -0.33 1.53
C THR A 251 -3.08 -1.82 1.53
N TYR A 252 -2.81 -2.40 0.36
CA TYR A 252 -2.45 -3.82 0.27
C TYR A 252 -1.12 -4.12 0.98
N PRO A 253 -0.03 -3.35 0.75
CA PRO A 253 1.20 -3.51 1.53
C PRO A 253 1.00 -3.28 3.03
N ALA A 254 0.18 -2.30 3.44
CA ALA A 254 -0.12 -2.06 4.86
C ALA A 254 -0.80 -3.27 5.50
N LEU A 255 -1.81 -3.86 4.84
CA LEU A 255 -2.47 -5.08 5.31
C LEU A 255 -1.47 -6.23 5.45
N GLN A 256 -0.64 -6.45 4.43
CA GLN A 256 0.41 -7.47 4.48
C GLN A 256 1.37 -7.26 5.65
N LEU A 257 1.79 -6.01 5.91
CA LEU A 257 2.66 -5.69 7.05
C LEU A 257 1.95 -5.95 8.39
N ILE A 258 0.66 -5.63 8.52
CA ILE A 258 -0.15 -5.96 9.72
C ILE A 258 -0.14 -7.46 9.96
N LEU A 259 -0.42 -8.27 8.93
CA LEU A 259 -0.42 -9.73 9.05
C LEU A 259 0.96 -10.24 9.50
N ARG A 260 2.03 -9.63 8.98
CA ARG A 260 3.40 -10.02 9.31
C ARG A 260 3.81 -9.67 10.74
N VAL A 261 3.47 -8.47 11.23
CA VAL A 261 3.78 -8.11 12.64
C VAL A 261 2.97 -8.94 13.62
N GLU A 262 1.72 -9.29 13.29
CA GLU A 262 0.85 -10.11 14.13
C GLU A 262 1.36 -11.54 14.29
N ALA A 263 1.87 -12.11 13.19
CA ALA A 263 2.41 -13.46 13.18
C ALA A 263 3.62 -13.63 14.12
N SER A 264 4.26 -12.55 14.60
CA SER A 264 5.33 -12.60 15.62
C SER A 264 6.44 -13.61 15.27
N ASP A 265 6.95 -13.54 14.03
CA ASP A 265 7.92 -14.48 13.44
C ASP A 265 7.40 -15.91 13.13
N ASN A 266 6.09 -16.19 13.30
CA ASN A 266 5.48 -17.42 12.80
C ASN A 266 5.14 -17.28 11.31
N ASP A 267 6.08 -17.66 10.46
CA ASP A 267 5.90 -17.59 9.00
C ASP A 267 4.67 -18.38 8.50
N GLN A 268 4.25 -19.44 9.19
CA GLN A 268 3.05 -20.21 8.79
C GLN A 268 1.77 -19.42 9.05
N ASP A 269 1.60 -18.84 10.25
CA ASP A 269 0.43 -18.01 10.57
C ASP A 269 0.33 -16.80 9.62
N PHE A 270 1.48 -16.22 9.26
CA PHE A 270 1.53 -15.17 8.25
C PHE A 270 1.00 -15.65 6.89
N ARG A 271 1.49 -16.79 6.38
CA ARG A 271 1.08 -17.31 5.08
C ARG A 271 -0.39 -17.74 5.06
N ASP A 272 -0.88 -18.38 6.11
CA ASP A 272 -2.28 -18.79 6.23
C ASP A 272 -3.20 -17.56 6.11
N ARG A 273 -2.91 -16.50 6.89
CA ARG A 273 -3.69 -15.25 6.85
C ARG A 273 -3.54 -14.50 5.52
N LEU A 274 -2.33 -14.48 4.95
CA LEU A 274 -2.09 -13.90 3.62
C LEU A 274 -2.91 -14.62 2.55
N GLY A 275 -2.99 -15.95 2.64
CA GLY A 275 -3.79 -16.79 1.76
C GLY A 275 -5.29 -16.54 1.89
N HIS A 276 -5.79 -16.33 3.11
CA HIS A 276 -7.18 -15.88 3.33
C HIS A 276 -7.45 -14.52 2.68
N MET A 277 -6.61 -13.52 2.91
CA MET A 277 -6.71 -12.21 2.27
C MET A 277 -6.66 -12.32 0.74
N PHE A 278 -5.77 -13.17 0.21
CA PHE A 278 -5.66 -13.41 -1.23
C PHE A 278 -6.95 -13.99 -1.81
N SER A 279 -7.49 -15.03 -1.18
CA SER A 279 -8.69 -15.71 -1.63
C SER A 279 -9.94 -14.83 -1.54
N GLU A 280 -10.15 -14.14 -0.43
CA GLU A 280 -11.37 -13.36 -0.17
C GLU A 280 -11.29 -11.96 -0.79
N ASN A 281 -10.26 -11.19 -0.50
CA ASN A 281 -10.23 -9.79 -0.89
C ASN A 281 -9.85 -9.63 -2.37
N ILE A 282 -8.93 -10.45 -2.87
CA ILE A 282 -8.40 -10.29 -4.23
C ILE A 282 -9.18 -11.13 -5.22
N LEU A 283 -9.20 -12.45 -5.03
CA LEU A 283 -9.79 -13.39 -5.99
C LEU A 283 -11.32 -13.35 -6.01
N GLN A 284 -11.97 -13.22 -4.84
CA GLN A 284 -13.44 -13.19 -4.76
C GLN A 284 -14.06 -11.82 -4.99
N LEU A 285 -13.38 -10.76 -4.55
CA LEU A 285 -13.98 -9.43 -4.48
C LEU A 285 -13.38 -8.47 -5.50
N THR A 286 -12.06 -8.32 -5.50
CA THR A 286 -11.40 -7.28 -6.32
C THR A 286 -11.45 -7.59 -7.80
N ILE A 287 -10.89 -8.73 -8.24
CA ILE A 287 -10.81 -9.07 -9.67
C ILE A 287 -12.19 -9.13 -10.33
N PRO A 288 -13.20 -9.82 -9.73
CA PRO A 288 -14.53 -9.90 -10.34
C PRO A 288 -15.22 -8.55 -10.55
N ARG A 289 -14.91 -7.54 -9.73
CA ARG A 289 -15.54 -6.21 -9.81
C ARG A 289 -14.85 -5.28 -10.79
N ILE A 290 -13.55 -5.47 -11.05
CA ILE A 290 -12.80 -4.60 -11.97
C ILE A 290 -12.67 -5.19 -13.37
N GLY A 291 -12.58 -6.52 -13.49
CA GLY A 291 -12.48 -7.25 -14.76
C GLY A 291 -11.51 -6.63 -15.76
N LEU A 292 -11.94 -6.45 -17.01
CA LEU A 292 -11.23 -5.66 -18.01
C LEU A 292 -11.75 -4.23 -18.15
N ASP A 293 -12.76 -3.86 -17.36
CA ASP A 293 -13.39 -2.54 -17.42
C ASP A 293 -12.44 -1.45 -16.91
N TYR A 294 -11.49 -1.82 -16.05
CA TYR A 294 -10.46 -0.91 -15.52
C TYR A 294 -9.05 -1.47 -15.73
N PRO A 295 -8.48 -1.33 -16.95
CA PRO A 295 -7.22 -1.99 -17.31
C PRO A 295 -6.03 -1.67 -16.39
N GLY A 296 -5.91 -0.41 -15.94
CA GLY A 296 -4.84 0.02 -15.03
C GLY A 296 -4.92 -0.64 -13.65
N LEU A 297 -6.14 -0.84 -13.13
CA LEU A 297 -6.37 -1.55 -11.86
C LEU A 297 -6.06 -3.04 -12.01
N SER A 298 -6.50 -3.63 -13.12
CA SER A 298 -6.28 -5.05 -13.40
C SER A 298 -4.81 -5.39 -13.61
N LEU A 299 -4.07 -4.54 -14.31
CA LEU A 299 -2.63 -4.71 -14.48
C LEU A 299 -1.90 -4.67 -13.14
N TRP A 300 -2.27 -3.72 -12.28
CA TRP A 300 -1.65 -3.58 -10.96
C TRP A 300 -1.98 -4.78 -10.05
N ILE A 301 -3.26 -5.17 -9.95
CA ILE A 301 -3.66 -6.26 -9.06
C ILE A 301 -3.08 -7.61 -9.50
N LEU A 302 -2.98 -7.87 -10.81
CA LEU A 302 -2.34 -9.08 -11.32
C LEU A 302 -0.84 -9.12 -10.97
N GLY A 303 -0.16 -7.96 -11.01
CA GLY A 303 1.21 -7.84 -10.50
C GLY A 303 1.29 -8.16 -9.01
N TYR A 304 0.39 -7.59 -8.21
CA TYR A 304 0.33 -7.89 -6.78
C TYR A 304 0.00 -9.37 -6.49
N CYS A 305 -0.84 -10.03 -7.29
CA CYS A 305 -1.08 -11.47 -7.21
C CYS A 305 0.21 -12.27 -7.39
N GLN A 306 1.10 -11.86 -8.31
CA GLN A 306 2.39 -12.53 -8.51
C GLN A 306 3.26 -12.42 -7.24
N ASP A 307 3.30 -11.24 -6.62
CA ASP A 307 4.04 -11.03 -5.37
C ASP A 307 3.48 -11.91 -4.24
N VAL A 308 2.14 -12.00 -4.12
CA VAL A 308 1.46 -12.86 -3.14
C VAL A 308 1.76 -14.34 -3.38
N VAL A 309 1.71 -14.80 -4.63
CA VAL A 309 2.07 -16.19 -4.98
C VAL A 309 3.52 -16.50 -4.63
N LEU A 310 4.46 -15.60 -4.90
CA LEU A 310 5.86 -15.76 -4.48
C LEU A 310 6.01 -15.84 -2.97
N MET A 311 5.26 -15.03 -2.23
CA MET A 311 5.28 -15.05 -0.76
C MET A 311 4.68 -16.34 -0.18
N LEU A 312 3.56 -16.82 -0.72
CA LEU A 312 2.90 -18.06 -0.30
C LEU A 312 3.70 -19.32 -0.71
N GLY A 313 4.40 -19.28 -1.85
CA GLY A 313 5.16 -20.40 -2.37
C GLY A 313 4.27 -21.63 -2.59
N LYS A 314 4.67 -22.78 -2.04
CA LYS A 314 3.92 -24.05 -2.20
C LYS A 314 2.50 -24.00 -1.67
N GLU A 315 2.21 -23.15 -0.69
CA GLU A 315 0.87 -23.01 -0.13
C GLU A 315 -0.13 -22.37 -1.08
N THR A 316 0.36 -21.70 -2.14
CA THR A 316 -0.50 -21.26 -3.25
C THR A 316 -1.33 -22.40 -3.84
N THR A 317 -0.88 -23.65 -3.70
CA THR A 317 -1.63 -24.85 -4.09
C THR A 317 -3.05 -24.88 -3.55
N LEU A 318 -3.29 -24.39 -2.32
CA LEU A 318 -4.63 -24.33 -1.71
C LEU A 318 -5.61 -23.42 -2.47
N TYR A 319 -5.07 -22.45 -3.21
CA TYR A 319 -5.83 -21.44 -3.94
C TYR A 319 -5.78 -21.64 -5.46
N LEU A 320 -5.01 -22.63 -5.94
CA LEU A 320 -4.73 -22.87 -7.36
C LEU A 320 -6.00 -22.90 -8.23
N GLN A 321 -6.96 -23.75 -7.86
CA GLN A 321 -8.23 -23.89 -8.60
C GLN A 321 -8.97 -22.55 -8.70
N ARG A 322 -8.98 -21.78 -7.60
CA ARG A 322 -9.65 -20.48 -7.56
C ARG A 322 -8.94 -19.45 -8.45
N VAL A 323 -7.61 -19.41 -8.42
CA VAL A 323 -6.84 -18.51 -9.28
C VAL A 323 -7.11 -18.83 -10.75
N ILE A 324 -7.03 -20.10 -11.15
CA ILE A 324 -7.31 -20.54 -12.53
C ILE A 324 -8.73 -20.15 -12.94
N TYR A 325 -9.72 -20.42 -12.08
CA TYR A 325 -11.11 -20.05 -12.35
C TYR A 325 -11.28 -18.54 -12.57
N VAL A 326 -10.70 -17.71 -11.70
CA VAL A 326 -10.79 -16.24 -11.80
C VAL A 326 -10.11 -15.73 -13.08
N LEU A 327 -8.92 -16.26 -13.41
CA LEU A 327 -8.24 -15.90 -14.65
C LEU A 327 -9.04 -16.33 -15.89
N GLY A 328 -9.56 -17.55 -15.86
CA GLY A 328 -10.40 -18.12 -16.92
C GLY A 328 -11.64 -17.26 -17.17
N GLU A 329 -12.42 -17.01 -16.12
CA GLU A 329 -13.72 -16.36 -16.22
C GLU A 329 -13.62 -14.88 -16.55
N PHE A 330 -12.80 -14.12 -15.83
CA PHE A 330 -12.81 -12.66 -15.92
C PHE A 330 -11.85 -12.09 -16.97
N TYR A 331 -10.80 -12.85 -17.34
CA TYR A 331 -9.81 -12.40 -18.32
C TYR A 331 -9.84 -13.25 -19.59
N PHE A 332 -9.47 -14.53 -19.54
CA PHE A 332 -9.28 -15.35 -20.75
C PHE A 332 -10.57 -15.55 -21.56
N ARG A 333 -11.73 -15.67 -20.91
CA ARG A 333 -13.03 -15.78 -21.59
C ARG A 333 -13.55 -14.46 -22.14
N ASN A 334 -13.07 -13.32 -21.65
CA ASN A 334 -13.54 -12.00 -22.09
C ASN A 334 -13.22 -11.74 -23.57
N ALA A 335 -14.20 -11.22 -24.31
CA ALA A 335 -14.09 -10.98 -25.75
C ALA A 335 -13.08 -9.87 -26.12
N PHE A 336 -12.76 -8.97 -25.20
CA PHE A 336 -11.90 -7.80 -25.45
C PHE A 336 -10.47 -7.96 -24.91
N MET A 337 -10.09 -9.17 -24.47
CA MET A 337 -8.81 -9.43 -23.82
C MET A 337 -7.60 -9.03 -24.68
N THR A 338 -7.67 -9.26 -25.98
CA THR A 338 -6.64 -8.94 -26.99
C THR A 338 -6.43 -7.43 -27.19
N LEU A 339 -7.40 -6.59 -26.83
CA LEU A 339 -7.23 -5.13 -26.82
C LEU A 339 -6.34 -4.68 -25.65
N GLN A 340 -6.18 -5.53 -24.64
CA GLN A 340 -5.42 -5.26 -23.42
C GLN A 340 -4.27 -6.27 -23.26
N MET A 341 -3.42 -6.38 -24.29
CA MET A 341 -2.27 -7.30 -24.31
C MET A 341 -1.41 -7.28 -23.03
N PRO A 342 -1.11 -6.12 -22.38
CA PRO A 342 -0.35 -6.12 -21.13
C PRO A 342 -0.98 -6.98 -20.02
N ILE A 343 -2.31 -7.00 -19.94
CA ILE A 343 -3.06 -7.83 -18.97
C ILE A 343 -2.95 -9.30 -19.37
N LEU A 344 -3.00 -9.61 -20.67
CA LEU A 344 -2.83 -10.98 -21.17
C LEU A 344 -1.48 -11.56 -20.79
N HIS A 345 -0.41 -10.79 -21.03
CA HIS A 345 0.93 -11.19 -20.62
C HIS A 345 1.00 -11.43 -19.11
N LYS A 346 0.41 -10.56 -18.29
CA LYS A 346 0.37 -10.75 -16.83
C LYS A 346 -0.42 -12.00 -16.40
N CYS A 347 -1.54 -12.32 -17.05
CA CYS A 347 -2.28 -13.54 -16.78
C CYS A 347 -1.47 -14.79 -17.12
N LEU A 348 -0.78 -14.81 -18.27
CA LEU A 348 0.10 -15.91 -18.66
C LEU A 348 1.29 -16.05 -17.70
N ASP A 349 1.94 -14.94 -17.34
CA ASP A 349 3.04 -14.93 -16.37
C ASP A 349 2.61 -15.46 -15.00
N LEU A 350 1.39 -15.11 -14.56
CA LEU A 350 0.83 -15.64 -13.33
C LEU A 350 0.56 -17.15 -13.43
N LEU A 351 0.03 -17.66 -14.55
CA LEU A 351 -0.14 -19.11 -14.76
C LEU A 351 1.21 -19.85 -14.76
N ILE A 352 2.23 -19.28 -15.39
CA ILE A 352 3.60 -19.84 -15.40
C ILE A 352 4.12 -19.91 -13.97
N LEU A 353 3.99 -18.82 -13.22
CA LEU A 353 4.40 -18.74 -11.83
C LEU A 353 3.64 -19.74 -10.94
N LEU A 354 2.34 -19.95 -11.15
CA LEU A 354 1.58 -20.96 -10.44
C LEU A 354 2.13 -22.37 -10.68
N CYS A 355 2.50 -22.69 -11.92
CA CYS A 355 3.12 -23.97 -12.26
C CYS A 355 4.49 -24.13 -11.56
N ASP A 356 5.21 -23.03 -11.33
CA ASP A 356 6.52 -23.04 -10.66
C ASP A 356 6.41 -23.14 -9.13
N GLN A 357 5.38 -22.55 -8.53
CA GLN A 357 5.23 -22.49 -7.07
C GLN A 357 4.39 -23.64 -6.51
N CYS A 358 3.37 -24.10 -7.23
CA CYS A 358 2.44 -25.12 -6.71
C CYS A 358 3.04 -26.53 -6.73
N ILE A 359 2.43 -27.41 -5.93
CA ILE A 359 2.76 -28.83 -5.89
C ILE A 359 2.39 -29.48 -7.25
N PRO A 360 3.29 -30.25 -7.89
CA PRO A 360 3.07 -30.83 -9.23
C PRO A 360 1.77 -31.63 -9.37
N GLU A 361 1.43 -32.45 -8.38
CA GLU A 361 0.22 -33.28 -8.38
C GLU A 361 -1.05 -32.43 -8.51
N SER A 362 -1.06 -31.26 -7.87
CA SER A 362 -2.19 -30.32 -7.96
C SER A 362 -2.29 -29.66 -9.32
N ILE A 363 -1.16 -29.37 -9.97
CA ILE A 363 -1.13 -28.90 -11.36
C ILE A 363 -1.68 -29.97 -12.30
N VAL A 364 -1.27 -31.24 -12.13
CA VAL A 364 -1.76 -32.38 -12.92
C VAL A 364 -3.29 -32.55 -12.78
N ASN A 365 -3.84 -32.29 -11.59
CA ASN A 365 -5.28 -32.34 -11.35
C ASN A 365 -6.05 -31.21 -12.05
N GLN A 366 -5.41 -30.06 -12.29
CA GLN A 366 -5.99 -28.89 -12.96
C GLN A 366 -5.53 -28.75 -14.42
N ARG A 367 -4.90 -29.80 -14.98
CA ARG A 367 -4.25 -29.77 -16.30
C ARG A 367 -5.18 -29.32 -17.42
N TYR A 368 -6.46 -29.70 -17.38
CA TYR A 368 -7.43 -29.34 -18.42
C TYR A 368 -7.90 -27.90 -18.31
N ASP A 369 -8.00 -27.34 -17.11
CA ASP A 369 -8.34 -25.93 -16.91
C ASP A 369 -7.19 -25.02 -17.34
N ILE A 370 -5.95 -25.42 -17.04
CA ILE A 370 -4.75 -24.72 -17.52
C ILE A 370 -4.65 -24.82 -19.04
N LEU A 371 -4.84 -26.02 -19.62
CA LEU A 371 -4.87 -26.22 -21.06
C LEU A 371 -5.95 -25.37 -21.74
N ALA A 372 -7.15 -25.30 -21.15
CA ALA A 372 -8.22 -24.45 -21.66
C ALA A 372 -7.82 -22.97 -21.68
N CYS A 373 -7.14 -22.46 -20.65
CA CYS A 373 -6.63 -21.09 -20.64
C CYS A 373 -5.61 -20.84 -21.75
N ILE A 374 -4.67 -21.78 -21.97
CA ILE A 374 -3.68 -21.71 -23.07
C ILE A 374 -4.39 -21.65 -24.43
N LEU A 375 -5.33 -22.57 -24.66
CA LEU A 375 -6.06 -22.66 -25.93
C LEU A 375 -6.90 -21.41 -26.18
N LEU A 376 -7.66 -20.94 -25.19
CA LEU A 376 -8.48 -19.73 -25.31
C LEU A 376 -7.64 -18.50 -25.63
N CYS A 377 -6.52 -18.32 -24.92
CA CYS A 377 -5.59 -17.23 -25.16
C CYS A 377 -5.03 -17.28 -26.58
N TYR A 378 -4.44 -18.41 -26.95
CA TYR A 378 -3.75 -18.56 -28.22
C TYR A 378 -4.73 -18.44 -29.41
N GLU A 379 -5.90 -19.08 -29.36
CA GLU A 379 -6.88 -19.01 -30.46
C GLU A 379 -7.42 -17.60 -30.66
N LYS A 380 -7.71 -16.88 -29.58
CA LYS A 380 -8.16 -15.47 -29.68
C LYS A 380 -7.10 -14.60 -30.34
N CYS A 381 -5.87 -14.67 -29.85
CA CYS A 381 -4.77 -13.91 -30.43
C CYS A 381 -4.52 -14.26 -31.91
N TYR A 382 -4.60 -15.54 -32.27
CA TYR A 382 -4.43 -15.98 -33.65
C TYR A 382 -5.55 -15.45 -34.55
N ASN A 383 -6.81 -15.64 -34.15
CA ASN A 383 -7.97 -15.27 -34.97
C ASN A 383 -8.10 -13.76 -35.15
N GLU A 384 -7.66 -12.98 -34.17
CA GLU A 384 -7.74 -11.51 -34.19
C GLU A 384 -6.45 -10.85 -34.72
N GLY A 385 -5.45 -11.64 -35.12
CA GLY A 385 -4.18 -11.14 -35.66
C GLY A 385 -3.28 -10.44 -34.65
N SER A 386 -3.51 -10.66 -33.35
CA SER A 386 -2.73 -10.09 -32.23
C SER A 386 -1.72 -11.08 -31.63
N LEU A 387 -1.55 -12.26 -32.23
CA LEU A 387 -0.58 -13.27 -31.80
C LEU A 387 0.85 -12.77 -32.00
N THR A 388 1.50 -12.44 -30.88
CA THR A 388 2.92 -12.08 -30.85
C THR A 388 3.79 -13.31 -30.56
N ALA A 389 5.09 -13.22 -30.90
CA ALA A 389 6.05 -14.26 -30.57
C ALA A 389 6.13 -14.53 -29.06
N ASP A 390 6.01 -13.48 -28.23
CA ASP A 390 6.03 -13.61 -26.77
C ASP A 390 4.81 -14.37 -26.23
N VAL A 391 3.60 -14.12 -26.75
CA VAL A 391 2.41 -14.90 -26.36
C VAL A 391 2.58 -16.36 -26.76
N LEU A 392 3.07 -16.63 -27.96
CA LEU A 392 3.35 -17.99 -28.42
C LEU A 392 4.36 -18.71 -27.52
N ASP A 393 5.47 -18.04 -27.19
CA ASP A 393 6.52 -18.58 -26.32
C ASP A 393 5.96 -18.93 -24.94
N LYS A 394 5.22 -18.01 -24.30
CA LYS A 394 4.58 -18.25 -23.00
C LYS A 394 3.60 -19.42 -23.03
N CYS A 395 2.79 -19.54 -24.09
CA CYS A 395 1.91 -20.69 -24.28
C CYS A 395 2.68 -22.01 -24.42
N LYS A 396 3.80 -22.01 -25.17
CA LYS A 396 4.68 -23.19 -25.30
C LYS A 396 5.38 -23.54 -23.99
N VAL A 397 5.84 -22.55 -23.23
CA VAL A 397 6.43 -22.74 -21.90
C VAL A 397 5.41 -23.40 -20.96
N LEU A 398 4.16 -22.95 -20.95
CA LEU A 398 3.11 -23.57 -20.15
C LEU A 398 2.84 -25.02 -20.55
N LEU A 399 2.76 -25.33 -21.85
CA LEU A 399 2.60 -26.71 -22.32
C LEU A 399 3.79 -27.59 -21.91
N ALA A 400 5.02 -27.10 -22.09
CA ALA A 400 6.22 -27.84 -21.70
C ALA A 400 6.28 -28.10 -20.18
N LYS A 401 5.79 -27.18 -19.35
CA LYS A 401 5.65 -27.41 -17.90
C LYS A 401 4.61 -28.49 -17.59
N LEU A 402 3.45 -28.48 -18.24
CA LEU A 402 2.45 -29.53 -18.04
C LEU A 402 3.00 -30.91 -18.45
N GLU A 403 3.71 -30.98 -19.57
CA GLU A 403 4.37 -32.21 -20.04
C GLU A 403 5.46 -32.68 -19.08
N SER A 404 6.26 -31.78 -18.50
CA SER A 404 7.29 -32.13 -17.53
C SER A 404 6.72 -32.68 -16.21
N PHE A 405 5.47 -32.32 -15.88
CA PHE A 405 4.71 -32.94 -14.78
C PHE A 405 4.02 -34.26 -15.16
N GLY A 406 4.20 -34.74 -16.39
CA GLY A 406 3.63 -36.00 -16.86
C GLY A 406 2.22 -35.89 -17.44
N CYS A 407 1.75 -34.69 -17.78
CA CYS A 407 0.48 -34.53 -18.50
C CYS A 407 0.67 -34.95 -19.97
N ASP A 408 0.04 -36.06 -20.38
CA ASP A 408 0.03 -36.49 -21.78
C ASP A 408 -1.24 -35.96 -22.49
N PHE A 409 -1.06 -35.12 -23.51
CA PHE A 409 -2.13 -34.58 -24.35
C PHE A 409 -2.10 -35.15 -25.78
N LYS A 410 -1.51 -36.32 -26.03
CA LYS A 410 -1.39 -36.90 -27.39
C LYS A 410 -2.73 -37.15 -28.08
N GLU A 411 -3.77 -37.55 -27.34
CA GLU A 411 -5.08 -37.80 -27.95
C GLU A 411 -5.80 -36.50 -28.28
N GLU A 412 -5.76 -35.54 -27.36
CA GLU A 412 -6.34 -34.22 -27.50
C GLU A 412 -5.61 -33.43 -28.60
N SER A 413 -4.28 -33.45 -28.62
CA SER A 413 -3.46 -32.76 -29.62
C SER A 413 -3.73 -33.25 -31.04
N LYS A 414 -4.04 -34.53 -31.26
CA LYS A 414 -4.46 -35.03 -32.59
C LYS A 414 -5.72 -34.31 -33.07
N LYS A 415 -6.75 -34.22 -32.23
CA LYS A 415 -8.00 -33.52 -32.54
C LYS A 415 -7.79 -32.01 -32.66
N LEU A 416 -6.96 -31.43 -31.80
CA LEU A 416 -6.70 -29.99 -31.79
C LEU A 416 -5.86 -29.54 -33.00
N LYS A 417 -4.95 -30.38 -33.52
CA LYS A 417 -4.18 -30.12 -34.75
C LYS A 417 -5.04 -30.05 -36.02
N GLU A 418 -6.27 -30.58 -36.00
CA GLU A 418 -7.23 -30.40 -37.09
C GLU A 418 -7.71 -28.94 -37.18
N ARG A 419 -7.61 -28.16 -36.08
CA ARG A 419 -7.93 -26.74 -36.05
C ARG A 419 -6.71 -25.95 -36.54
N LYS A 420 -6.83 -25.35 -37.74
CA LYS A 420 -5.73 -24.61 -38.41
C LYS A 420 -5.03 -23.58 -37.52
N SER A 421 -5.76 -22.94 -36.61
CA SER A 421 -5.22 -21.99 -35.62
C SER A 421 -4.12 -22.63 -34.77
N LEU A 422 -4.36 -23.83 -34.25
CA LEU A 422 -3.57 -24.49 -33.20
C LEU A 422 -2.35 -25.25 -33.70
N THR A 423 -2.17 -25.38 -35.02
CA THR A 423 -1.08 -26.18 -35.61
C THR A 423 0.30 -25.76 -35.09
N ASN A 424 0.56 -24.45 -35.00
CA ASN A 424 1.86 -23.92 -34.57
C ASN A 424 2.10 -24.05 -33.05
N LEU A 425 1.05 -24.19 -32.26
CA LEU A 425 1.15 -24.34 -30.81
C LEU A 425 1.65 -25.73 -30.43
N PHE A 426 1.17 -26.77 -31.13
CA PHE A 426 1.53 -28.18 -30.89
C PHE A 426 2.56 -28.73 -31.90
N ALA A 427 3.23 -27.84 -32.64
CA ALA A 427 4.38 -28.13 -33.48
C ALA A 427 5.65 -27.73 -32.74
#